data_AF-A0A131XD19-F1
#
_entry.id   AF-A0A131XD19-F1
#
_cell.length_a   1.000
_cell.length_b   1.000
_cell.length_c   1.000
_cell.angle_alpha   90.00
_cell.angle_beta   90.00
_cell.angle_gamma   90.00
#
_symmetry.space_group_name_H-M   'P 1'
#
loop_
_entity.id
_entity.type
_entity.pdbx_description
1 polymer ?
#
loop_
_entity_poly.entity_id
_entity_poly.type
_entity_poly.pdbx_seq_one_letter_code
_entity_poly.pdbx_strand_id
1 'polypeptide(L)'
;MIVSNQEGGTSPTEPDDHPLSVNPSSRWQAYFRDNEVLLQIDKDVRRLCPDMCFFQRPTEHPCVRIAANPRVQGLRERVQRSMLRAANVTRSRQGITNISACVRSRPAHEPLEQLGEGQEAHWEVVERILFLYAKLNPGLGYVQGMNEIIGPIYYTLVSDPNPEWRKYAEADCFFCFTSLMSEIRDFFIKTLDESSSGIGAMMERLMQLLRRRDDRLYGHLKQLQVEPQYYSFRWIMLLLSQDFPLPDVLRIWDSLFADPRRFTFLIYICYAMLSKLRDKLMMGDFPSNIKLLQNFPDMDVSELISQALSAQQEDLMLSLS
;
A
#
# COMPACT_ATOMS: atom_id res chain seq x y z
N MET A 1 9.03 17.30 -6.73
CA MET A 1 9.67 18.13 -5.69
C MET A 1 11.17 18.00 -5.82
N ILE A 2 11.87 19.10 -6.13
CA ILE A 2 13.34 19.12 -6.18
C ILE A 2 13.83 19.70 -4.88
N VAL A 3 14.66 18.95 -4.16
CA VAL A 3 15.41 19.52 -3.04
C VAL A 3 16.59 20.27 -3.67
N SER A 4 16.41 21.57 -3.89
CA SER A 4 17.50 22.45 -4.23
C SER A 4 18.36 22.62 -2.99
N ASN A 5 19.58 22.07 -2.99
CA ASN A 5 20.63 22.55 -2.09
C ASN A 5 20.98 23.99 -2.51
N GLN A 6 20.27 24.97 -1.94
CA GLN A 6 20.69 26.36 -1.97
C GLN A 6 21.78 26.56 -0.91
N GLU A 7 23.03 26.52 -1.35
CA GLU A 7 24.10 27.21 -0.64
C GLU A 7 23.94 28.72 -0.85
N GLY A 8 23.89 29.46 0.26
CA GLY A 8 24.35 30.85 0.33
C GLY A 8 23.45 31.92 -0.31
N GLY A 9 22.32 32.22 0.32
CA GLY A 9 21.57 33.46 0.09
C GLY A 9 20.91 33.91 1.38
N THR A 10 21.42 34.97 1.99
CA THR A 10 20.96 35.56 3.26
C THR A 10 19.53 36.09 3.15
N SER A 11 18.53 35.24 3.39
CA SER A 11 17.24 35.67 3.97
C SER A 11 17.39 35.67 5.49
N PRO A 12 16.79 36.61 6.23
CA PRO A 12 16.92 36.65 7.68
C PRO A 12 16.40 35.32 8.24
N THR A 13 17.31 34.51 8.78
CA THR A 13 16.95 33.30 9.51
C THR A 13 16.04 33.74 10.65
N GLU A 14 14.76 33.36 10.60
CA GLU A 14 13.90 33.48 11.78
C GLU A 14 14.67 32.83 12.94
N PRO A 15 14.95 33.55 14.05
CA PRO A 15 15.83 33.07 15.11
C PRO A 15 15.36 31.76 15.76
N ASP A 16 14.11 31.37 15.51
CA ASP A 16 13.48 30.16 16.02
C ASP A 16 13.44 28.99 15.02
N ASP A 17 14.01 29.09 13.80
CA ASP A 17 14.02 27.98 12.82
C ASP A 17 15.33 27.18 12.84
N HIS A 18 15.47 26.29 13.83
CA HIS A 18 16.63 25.41 14.01
C HIS A 18 16.19 23.95 14.27
N PRO A 19 17.09 22.95 14.17
CA PRO A 19 16.74 21.52 14.30
C PRO A 19 16.08 21.09 15.62
N LEU A 20 16.19 21.91 16.66
CA LEU A 20 15.62 21.66 17.99
C LEU A 20 14.41 22.58 18.26
N SER A 21 13.95 23.30 17.25
CA SER A 21 12.82 24.21 17.38
C SER A 21 11.56 23.43 17.73
N VAL A 22 10.83 23.92 18.73
CA VAL A 22 9.51 23.38 19.11
C VAL A 22 8.37 24.07 18.36
N ASN A 23 8.69 25.08 17.54
CA ASN A 23 7.68 25.81 16.78
C ASN A 23 7.05 24.89 15.71
N PRO A 24 5.71 24.68 15.73
CA PRO A 24 5.03 23.84 14.73
C PRO A 24 5.22 24.29 13.27
N SER A 25 5.49 25.58 13.05
CA SER A 25 5.76 26.16 11.72
C SER A 25 7.24 26.09 11.32
N SER A 26 8.12 25.56 12.16
CA SER A 26 9.53 25.39 11.82
C SER A 26 9.72 24.49 10.60
N ARG A 27 10.63 24.88 9.69
CA ARG A 27 11.01 24.08 8.53
C ARG A 27 11.68 22.79 8.95
N TRP A 28 12.39 22.80 10.08
CA TRP A 28 12.99 21.60 10.66
C TRP A 28 11.96 20.62 11.19
N GLN A 29 10.92 21.09 11.89
CA GLN A 29 9.81 20.24 12.31
C GLN A 29 9.10 19.61 11.11
N ALA A 30 8.83 20.39 10.06
CA ALA A 30 8.28 19.86 8.81
C ALA A 30 9.22 18.83 8.16
N TYR A 31 10.54 19.08 8.13
CA TYR A 31 11.54 18.16 7.59
C TYR A 31 11.56 16.82 8.32
N PHE A 32 11.51 16.82 9.66
CA PHE A 32 11.50 15.59 10.45
C PHE A 32 10.19 14.80 10.29
N ARG A 33 9.04 15.46 10.31
CA ARG A 33 7.75 14.82 10.01
C ARG A 33 7.74 14.18 8.62
N ASP A 34 8.25 14.89 7.62
CA ASP A 34 8.39 14.35 6.26
C ASP A 34 9.31 13.12 6.22
N ASN A 35 10.39 13.10 7.01
CA ASN A 35 11.29 11.94 7.08
C ASN A 35 10.62 10.72 7.71
N GLU A 36 9.78 10.91 8.72
CA GLU A 36 9.02 9.82 9.34
C GLU A 36 8.08 9.16 8.33
N VAL A 37 7.32 9.98 7.59
CA VAL A 37 6.44 9.52 6.51
C VAL A 37 7.26 8.80 5.42
N LEU A 38 8.36 9.40 4.99
CA LEU A 38 9.21 8.82 3.95
C LEU A 38 9.84 7.48 4.39
N LEU A 39 10.29 7.38 5.64
CA LEU A 39 10.81 6.12 6.21
C LEU A 39 9.76 5.02 6.27
N GLN A 40 8.48 5.37 6.43
CA GLN A 40 7.39 4.41 6.38
C GLN A 40 7.16 3.95 4.93
N ILE A 41 7.06 4.89 4.00
CA ILE A 41 6.88 4.60 2.57
C ILE A 41 8.03 3.72 2.06
N ASP A 42 9.30 4.07 2.31
CA ASP A 42 10.48 3.29 1.89
C ASP A 42 10.39 1.82 2.33
N LYS A 43 9.98 1.56 3.58
CA LYS A 43 9.83 0.19 4.10
C LYS A 43 8.75 -0.59 3.37
N ASP A 44 7.64 0.06 3.06
CA ASP A 44 6.47 -0.57 2.44
C ASP A 44 6.71 -0.84 0.95
N VAL A 45 7.23 0.13 0.19
CA VAL A 45 7.50 -0.04 -1.25
C VAL A 45 8.62 -1.04 -1.54
N ARG A 46 9.58 -1.20 -0.63
CA ARG A 46 10.64 -2.23 -0.76
C ARG A 46 10.09 -3.65 -0.66
N ARG A 47 8.94 -3.83 -0.02
CA ARG A 47 8.27 -5.13 0.18
C ARG A 47 7.08 -5.33 -0.76
N LEU A 48 6.82 -4.38 -1.65
CA LEU A 48 5.71 -4.43 -2.59
C LEU A 48 5.89 -5.59 -3.57
N CYS A 49 4.88 -6.45 -3.67
CA CYS A 49 4.86 -7.64 -4.53
C CYS A 49 6.18 -8.45 -4.47
N PRO A 50 6.54 -9.03 -3.32
CA PRO A 50 7.87 -9.64 -3.10
C PRO A 50 8.13 -10.84 -4.01
N ASP A 51 7.09 -11.53 -4.45
CA ASP A 51 7.19 -12.66 -5.39
C ASP A 51 7.58 -12.23 -6.82
N MET A 52 7.57 -10.92 -7.07
CA MET A 52 7.88 -10.32 -8.36
C MET A 52 9.08 -9.38 -8.21
N CYS A 53 10.25 -9.77 -8.73
CA CYS A 53 11.46 -8.92 -8.71
C CYS A 53 11.33 -7.62 -9.54
N PHE A 54 10.14 -7.33 -10.09
CA PHE A 54 9.88 -6.17 -10.95
C PHE A 54 10.19 -4.86 -10.23
N PHE A 55 9.71 -4.67 -9.00
CA PHE A 55 9.85 -3.39 -8.31
C PHE A 55 11.30 -3.06 -7.96
N GLN A 56 12.16 -4.07 -7.82
CA GLN A 56 13.60 -3.91 -7.54
C GLN A 56 14.44 -3.64 -8.81
N ARG A 57 13.89 -3.87 -10.01
CA ARG A 57 14.58 -3.63 -11.29
C ARG A 57 14.67 -2.14 -11.63
N PRO A 58 15.66 -1.74 -12.44
CA PRO A 58 15.74 -0.38 -12.96
C PRO A 58 14.58 -0.07 -13.90
N THR A 59 14.02 1.13 -13.78
CA THR A 59 13.06 1.67 -14.74
C THR A 59 13.76 2.07 -16.05
N GLU A 60 13.09 1.87 -17.18
CA GLU A 60 13.52 2.37 -18.50
C GLU A 60 13.47 3.91 -18.58
N HIS A 61 12.69 4.54 -17.70
CA HIS A 61 12.44 5.99 -17.70
C HIS A 61 12.74 6.62 -16.33
N PRO A 62 14.02 6.70 -15.92
CA PRO A 62 14.39 7.33 -14.65
C PRO A 62 14.13 8.84 -14.70
N CYS A 63 13.83 9.44 -13.54
CA CYS A 63 13.67 10.88 -13.46
C CYS A 63 15.00 11.61 -13.74
N VAL A 64 15.18 12.13 -14.96
CA VAL A 64 16.43 12.78 -15.41
C VAL A 64 16.88 13.91 -14.49
N ARG A 65 15.95 14.65 -13.87
CA ARG A 65 16.28 15.75 -12.96
C ARG A 65 16.93 15.28 -11.65
N ILE A 66 16.68 14.03 -11.26
CA ILE A 66 17.28 13.38 -10.09
C ILE A 66 18.54 12.64 -10.54
N ALA A 67 18.45 11.86 -11.62
CA ALA A 67 19.55 11.04 -12.14
C ALA A 67 20.76 11.85 -12.65
N ALA A 68 20.53 13.03 -13.24
CA ALA A 68 21.58 13.80 -13.91
C ALA A 68 22.15 14.98 -13.09
N ASN A 69 21.62 15.26 -11.90
CA ASN A 69 22.03 16.42 -11.11
C ASN A 69 22.61 16.02 -9.75
N PRO A 70 23.95 16.13 -9.57
CA PRO A 70 24.61 15.81 -8.29
C PRO A 70 24.14 16.67 -7.10
N ARG A 71 23.49 17.81 -7.37
CA ARG A 71 22.95 18.71 -6.35
C ARG A 71 21.54 18.36 -5.91
N VAL A 72 20.83 17.51 -6.66
CA VAL A 72 19.46 17.07 -6.35
C VAL A 72 19.55 15.65 -5.80
N GLN A 73 19.33 15.51 -4.50
CA GLN A 73 19.41 14.22 -3.84
C GLN A 73 18.08 13.48 -3.97
N GLY A 74 18.15 12.21 -4.34
CA GLY A 74 17.00 11.31 -4.36
C GLY A 74 16.44 11.07 -2.95
N LEU A 75 15.17 10.68 -2.85
CA LEU A 75 14.51 10.38 -1.58
C LEU A 75 15.23 9.24 -0.82
N ARG A 76 15.75 8.25 -1.54
CA ARG A 76 16.63 7.19 -1.01
C ARG A 76 17.80 7.72 -0.17
N GLU A 77 18.50 8.75 -0.62
CA GLU A 77 19.63 9.30 0.14
C GLU A 77 19.18 9.98 1.43
N ARG A 78 18.03 10.67 1.38
CA ARG A 78 17.39 11.30 2.54
C ARG A 78 17.00 10.26 3.59
N VAL A 79 16.46 9.13 3.16
CA VAL A 79 16.15 7.97 4.03
C VAL A 79 17.42 7.40 4.66
N GLN A 80 18.46 7.13 3.86
CA GLN A 80 19.72 6.55 4.36
C GLN A 80 20.40 7.41 5.44
N ARG A 81 20.38 8.74 5.29
CA ARG A 81 20.98 9.67 6.27
C ARG A 81 20.17 9.79 7.56
N SER A 82 18.88 9.50 7.50
CA SER A 82 18.00 9.51 8.67
C SER A 82 18.23 8.29 9.59
N MET A 83 18.89 7.24 9.09
CA MET A 83 19.27 6.08 9.90
C MET A 83 20.57 6.34 10.66
N LEU A 84 20.44 6.59 11.96
CA LEU A 84 21.60 6.72 12.86
C LEU A 84 22.38 5.41 12.93
N ARG A 85 23.69 5.48 12.63
CA ARG A 85 24.61 4.37 12.88
C ARG A 85 25.00 4.39 14.36
N ALA A 86 24.44 3.49 15.14
CA ALA A 86 24.83 3.31 16.53
C ALA A 86 26.07 2.41 16.62
N ALA A 87 26.96 2.69 17.57
CA ALA A 87 28.08 1.83 17.92
C ALA A 87 28.08 1.61 19.43
N ASN A 88 28.31 0.37 19.85
CA ASN A 88 28.53 0.06 21.25
C ASN A 88 29.95 0.48 21.61
N VAL A 89 30.09 1.35 22.60
CA VAL A 89 31.38 1.76 23.14
C VAL A 89 31.64 0.96 24.40
N THR A 90 32.69 0.14 24.39
CA THR A 90 33.16 -0.58 25.58
C THR A 90 34.46 0.06 26.07
N ARG A 91 34.54 0.35 27.37
CA ARG A 91 35.76 0.86 28.01
C ARG A 91 36.42 -0.26 28.81
N SER A 92 37.66 -0.58 28.48
CA SER A 92 38.49 -1.46 29.30
C SER A 92 38.84 -0.79 30.63
N ARG A 93 39.11 -1.59 31.68
CA ARG A 93 39.58 -1.11 33.00
C ARG A 93 40.91 -0.33 32.93
N GLN A 94 41.62 -0.42 31.80
CA GLN A 94 42.85 0.34 31.50
C GLN A 94 42.60 1.65 30.72
N GLY A 95 41.35 2.08 30.55
CA GLY A 95 41.00 3.33 29.86
C GLY A 95 40.92 3.26 28.33
N ILE A 96 41.20 2.09 27.73
CA ILE A 96 41.07 1.88 26.28
C ILE A 96 39.58 1.88 25.89
N THR A 97 39.23 2.71 24.90
CA THR A 97 37.89 2.79 24.32
C THR A 97 37.82 1.96 23.05
N ASN A 98 37.01 0.90 23.06
CA ASN A 98 36.72 0.08 21.88
C ASN A 98 35.31 0.42 21.36
N ILE A 99 35.26 0.94 20.13
CA ILE A 99 34.01 1.27 19.45
C ILE A 99 33.67 0.12 18.51
N SER A 100 32.65 -0.66 18.85
CA SER A 100 32.12 -1.72 17.99
C SER A 100 30.84 -1.22 17.33
N ALA A 101 30.86 -0.99 16.02
CA ALA A 101 29.66 -0.60 15.29
C ALA A 101 28.53 -1.62 15.56
N CYS A 102 27.39 -1.15 16.07
CA CYS A 102 26.19 -1.96 16.13
C CYS A 102 25.65 -1.99 14.71
N VAL A 103 26.18 -2.90 13.90
CA VAL A 103 25.49 -3.31 12.69
C VAL A 103 24.26 -4.05 13.21
N ARG A 104 23.11 -3.36 13.31
CA ARG A 104 21.84 -4.07 13.19
C ARG A 104 21.92 -4.75 11.84
N SER A 105 22.36 -6.01 11.82
CA SER A 105 22.40 -6.82 10.62
C SER A 105 21.04 -6.68 9.98
N ARG A 106 21.02 -6.16 8.75
CA ARG A 106 19.87 -6.37 7.87
C ARG A 106 19.58 -7.87 7.93
N PRO A 107 18.32 -8.31 8.08
CA PRO A 107 18.01 -9.70 7.82
C PRO A 107 18.55 -10.02 6.42
N ALA A 108 19.25 -11.14 6.31
CA ALA A 108 20.02 -11.56 5.15
C ALA A 108 19.13 -11.98 3.96
N HIS A 109 18.15 -11.17 3.60
CA HIS A 109 17.41 -11.28 2.36
C HIS A 109 17.83 -10.15 1.43
N GLU A 110 18.54 -10.59 0.39
CA GLU A 110 18.90 -9.93 -0.85
C GLU A 110 20.00 -8.86 -0.82
N PRO A 111 21.12 -9.10 -1.53
CA PRO A 111 21.97 -8.01 -1.96
C PRO A 111 21.14 -7.17 -2.92
N LEU A 112 20.61 -6.05 -2.45
CA LEU A 112 20.19 -4.96 -3.31
C LEU A 112 21.40 -4.63 -4.19
N GLU A 113 21.42 -5.13 -5.42
CA GLU A 113 22.40 -4.73 -6.42
C GLU A 113 22.38 -3.19 -6.41
N GLN A 114 23.53 -2.60 -6.10
CA GLN A 114 23.64 -1.15 -6.13
C GLN A 114 23.49 -0.74 -7.59
N LEU A 115 22.28 -0.32 -7.96
CA LEU A 115 21.96 0.25 -9.27
C LEU A 115 23.04 1.27 -9.65
N GLY A 116 23.47 1.23 -10.92
CA GLY A 116 24.53 2.10 -11.42
C GLY A 116 24.16 3.59 -11.37
N GLU A 117 25.16 4.47 -11.50
CA GLU A 117 24.92 5.91 -11.53
C GLU A 117 23.89 6.28 -12.61
N GLY A 118 22.85 7.02 -12.22
CA GLY A 118 21.76 7.47 -13.10
C GLY A 118 20.62 6.46 -13.31
N GLN A 119 20.67 5.28 -12.70
CA GLN A 119 19.55 4.34 -12.69
C GLN A 119 18.64 4.56 -11.48
N GLU A 120 17.35 4.33 -11.67
CA GLU A 120 16.32 4.44 -10.64
C GLU A 120 15.52 3.13 -10.62
N ALA A 121 15.23 2.59 -9.45
CA ALA A 121 14.38 1.41 -9.31
C ALA A 121 12.89 1.78 -9.46
N HIS A 122 12.08 0.83 -9.89
CA HIS A 122 10.63 1.01 -9.90
C HIS A 122 10.05 1.39 -8.51
N TRP A 123 10.56 0.80 -7.41
CA TRP A 123 10.14 1.17 -6.06
C TRP A 123 10.47 2.61 -5.68
N GLU A 124 11.53 3.22 -6.23
CA GLU A 124 11.90 4.63 -6.00
C GLU A 124 10.91 5.58 -6.68
N VAL A 125 10.40 5.19 -7.86
CA VAL A 125 9.32 5.92 -8.54
C VAL A 125 8.04 5.88 -7.71
N VAL A 126 7.65 4.69 -7.24
CA VAL A 126 6.46 4.52 -6.38
C VAL A 126 6.59 5.30 -5.06
N GLU A 127 7.77 5.27 -4.42
CA GLU A 127 8.07 6.05 -3.21
C GLU A 127 7.77 7.54 -3.43
N ARG A 128 8.25 8.08 -4.55
CA ARG A 128 8.07 9.49 -4.90
C ARG A 128 6.62 9.85 -5.14
N ILE A 129 5.86 9.00 -5.83
CA ILE A 129 4.43 9.22 -6.08
C ILE A 129 3.67 9.25 -4.75
N LEU A 130 3.88 8.26 -3.88
CA LEU A 130 3.22 8.17 -2.56
C LEU A 130 3.59 9.34 -1.65
N PHE A 131 4.87 9.73 -1.64
CA PHE A 131 5.32 10.88 -0.86
C PHE A 131 4.68 12.17 -1.36
N LEU A 132 4.62 12.38 -2.68
CA LEU A 132 3.95 13.54 -3.26
C LEU A 132 2.45 13.56 -2.92
N TYR A 133 1.77 12.43 -3.02
CA TYR A 133 0.37 12.30 -2.64
C TYR A 133 0.13 12.68 -1.18
N ALA A 134 0.95 12.16 -0.26
CA ALA A 134 0.84 12.46 1.17
C ALA A 134 1.04 13.95 1.47
N LYS A 135 1.99 14.61 0.77
CA LYS A 135 2.23 16.06 0.90
C LYS A 135 1.06 16.89 0.38
N LEU A 136 0.39 16.46 -0.68
CA LEU A 136 -0.74 17.16 -1.27
C LEU A 136 -2.05 16.93 -0.52
N ASN A 137 -2.14 15.86 0.28
CA ASN A 137 -3.32 15.48 1.04
C ASN A 137 -3.02 15.42 2.55
N PRO A 138 -2.65 16.53 3.22
CA PRO A 138 -2.21 16.52 4.63
C PRO A 138 -3.28 16.05 5.63
N GLY A 139 -4.57 16.09 5.24
CA GLY A 139 -5.66 15.58 6.08
C GLY A 139 -5.74 14.05 6.14
N LEU A 140 -5.17 13.35 5.16
CA LEU A 140 -5.08 11.88 5.12
C LEU A 140 -3.64 11.41 5.34
N GLY A 141 -2.69 12.04 4.65
CA GLY A 141 -1.29 11.66 4.63
C GLY A 141 -1.06 10.31 3.92
N TYR A 142 0.03 9.64 4.27
CA TYR A 142 0.29 8.27 3.86
C TYR A 142 -0.23 7.30 4.92
N VAL A 143 -0.94 6.25 4.48
CA VAL A 143 -1.39 5.16 5.33
C VAL A 143 -0.88 3.84 4.76
N GLN A 144 -0.35 2.98 5.62
CA GLN A 144 0.12 1.65 5.21
C GLN A 144 -1.02 0.89 4.50
N GLY A 145 -0.72 0.30 3.34
CA GLY A 145 -1.70 -0.29 2.44
C GLY A 145 -1.89 0.50 1.16
N MET A 146 -1.64 1.81 1.16
CA MET A 146 -1.65 2.62 -0.07
C MET A 146 -0.61 2.13 -1.09
N ASN A 147 0.52 1.60 -0.62
CA ASN A 147 1.54 0.96 -1.45
C ASN A 147 0.99 -0.23 -2.25
N GLU A 148 0.06 -0.99 -1.67
CA GLU A 148 -0.59 -2.15 -2.31
C GLU A 148 -1.65 -1.75 -3.32
N ILE A 149 -2.18 -0.53 -3.21
CA ILE A 149 -3.12 0.04 -4.19
C ILE A 149 -2.36 0.62 -5.39
N ILE A 150 -1.28 1.36 -5.16
CA ILE A 150 -0.52 1.98 -6.25
C ILE A 150 0.26 0.95 -7.10
N GLY A 151 0.69 -0.17 -6.49
CA GLY A 151 1.50 -1.20 -7.16
C GLY A 151 0.89 -1.71 -8.47
N PRO A 152 -0.35 -2.24 -8.47
CA PRO A 152 -1.01 -2.70 -9.68
C PRO A 152 -1.20 -1.62 -10.75
N ILE A 153 -1.53 -0.39 -10.34
CA ILE A 153 -1.68 0.76 -11.25
C ILE A 153 -0.36 1.05 -11.95
N TYR A 154 0.71 1.19 -11.17
CA TYR A 154 2.03 1.50 -11.69
C TYR A 154 2.56 0.41 -12.63
N TYR A 155 2.42 -0.86 -12.22
CA TYR A 155 2.83 -1.99 -13.04
C TYR A 155 2.12 -2.00 -14.40
N THR A 156 0.81 -1.75 -14.42
CA THR A 156 0.01 -1.72 -15.65
C THR A 156 0.50 -0.64 -16.62
N LEU A 157 0.72 0.58 -16.12
CA LEU A 157 1.13 1.72 -16.95
C LEU A 157 2.57 1.60 -17.45
N VAL A 158 3.47 1.03 -16.65
CA VAL A 158 4.87 0.80 -17.06
C VAL A 158 5.02 -0.40 -17.99
N SER A 159 4.13 -1.39 -17.88
CA SER A 159 4.16 -2.58 -18.75
C SER A 159 3.39 -2.39 -20.06
N ASP A 160 3.00 -1.16 -20.38
CA ASP A 160 2.20 -0.85 -21.56
C ASP A 160 2.91 -1.30 -22.86
N PRO A 161 2.21 -1.96 -23.81
CA PRO A 161 2.79 -2.38 -25.08
C PRO A 161 3.38 -1.23 -25.92
N ASN A 162 2.89 0.01 -25.72
CA ASN A 162 3.35 1.19 -26.43
C ASN A 162 4.48 1.90 -25.66
N PRO A 163 5.72 1.89 -26.19
CA PRO A 163 6.86 2.54 -25.54
C PRO A 163 6.71 4.05 -25.34
N GLU A 164 5.88 4.73 -26.13
CA GLU A 164 5.65 6.16 -25.96
C GLU A 164 4.80 6.46 -24.72
N TRP A 165 3.88 5.58 -24.36
CA TRP A 165 3.01 5.76 -23.19
C TRP A 165 3.77 5.46 -21.90
N ARG A 166 4.69 4.49 -21.91
CA ARG A 166 5.54 4.14 -20.77
C ARG A 166 6.35 5.33 -20.23
N LYS A 167 6.69 6.32 -21.06
CA LYS A 167 7.39 7.55 -20.65
C LYS A 167 6.59 8.41 -19.67
N TYR A 168 5.26 8.35 -19.74
CA TYR A 168 4.35 9.14 -18.91
C TYR A 168 3.81 8.35 -17.71
N ALA A 169 4.18 7.07 -17.57
CA ALA A 169 3.63 6.15 -16.57
C ALA A 169 3.71 6.66 -15.12
N GLU A 170 4.76 7.39 -14.72
CA GLU A 170 4.82 7.98 -13.38
C GLU A 170 3.72 9.03 -13.14
N ALA A 171 3.54 9.95 -14.10
CA ALA A 171 2.56 11.01 -13.99
C ALA A 171 1.13 10.46 -14.08
N ASP A 172 0.89 9.57 -15.04
CA ASP A 172 -0.41 8.91 -15.21
C ASP A 172 -0.75 8.08 -13.96
N CYS A 173 0.23 7.38 -13.39
CA CYS A 173 0.04 6.62 -12.15
C CYS A 173 -0.36 7.53 -11.00
N PHE A 174 0.29 8.69 -10.84
CA PHE A 174 -0.09 9.65 -9.81
C PHE A 174 -1.56 10.11 -9.93
N PHE A 175 -2.02 10.43 -11.15
CA PHE A 175 -3.40 10.89 -11.36
C PHE A 175 -4.42 9.75 -11.23
N CYS A 176 -4.15 8.58 -11.79
CA CYS A 176 -5.00 7.39 -11.63
C CYS A 176 -5.12 6.98 -10.16
N PHE A 177 -4.00 6.95 -9.43
CA PHE A 177 -3.98 6.68 -8.00
C PHE A 177 -4.77 7.74 -7.22
N THR A 178 -4.58 9.03 -7.51
CA THR A 178 -5.33 10.11 -6.84
C THR A 178 -6.83 10.00 -7.10
N SER A 179 -7.24 9.68 -8.32
CA SER A 179 -8.64 9.46 -8.68
C SER A 179 -9.23 8.31 -7.88
N LEU A 180 -8.57 7.14 -7.88
CA LEU A 180 -9.04 5.98 -7.13
C LEU A 180 -9.11 6.27 -5.63
N MET A 181 -8.07 6.89 -5.07
CA MET A 181 -8.03 7.28 -3.67
C MET A 181 -9.16 8.25 -3.31
N SER A 182 -9.61 9.11 -4.22
CA SER A 182 -10.74 10.00 -3.93
C SER A 182 -12.05 9.24 -3.67
N GLU A 183 -12.20 8.04 -4.26
CA GLU A 183 -13.36 7.18 -4.07
C GLU A 183 -13.22 6.27 -2.83
N ILE A 184 -12.01 5.81 -2.52
CA ILE A 184 -11.75 4.82 -1.44
C ILE A 184 -11.11 5.42 -0.18
N ARG A 185 -10.87 6.74 -0.12
CA ARG A 185 -10.18 7.39 1.02
C ARG A 185 -10.80 7.07 2.38
N ASP A 186 -12.13 6.90 2.42
CA ASP A 186 -12.87 6.66 3.66
C ASP A 186 -12.50 5.30 4.27
N PHE A 187 -11.93 4.37 3.50
CA PHE A 187 -11.40 3.09 4.00
C PHE A 187 -10.08 3.25 4.78
N PHE A 188 -9.36 4.36 4.59
CA PHE A 188 -8.06 4.62 5.22
C PHE A 188 -8.14 5.58 6.40
N ILE A 189 -9.31 6.16 6.66
CA ILE A 189 -9.52 7.14 7.75
C ILE A 189 -10.22 6.44 8.91
N LYS A 190 -9.47 6.14 9.97
CA LYS A 190 -9.99 5.43 11.16
C LYS A 190 -11.24 6.07 11.77
N THR A 191 -11.34 7.40 11.75
CA THR A 191 -12.51 8.11 12.30
C THR A 191 -13.78 7.92 11.46
N LEU A 192 -13.64 7.38 10.24
CA LEU A 192 -14.74 7.07 9.33
C LEU A 192 -15.06 5.57 9.30
N ASP A 193 -14.40 4.72 10.10
CA ASP A 193 -14.64 3.27 10.09
C ASP A 193 -16.11 2.92 10.37
N GLU A 194 -16.77 3.68 11.24
CA GLU A 194 -18.20 3.53 11.59
C GLU A 194 -19.15 4.30 10.67
N SER A 195 -18.63 5.06 9.70
CA SER A 195 -19.45 5.81 8.75
C SER A 195 -20.05 4.89 7.68
N SER A 196 -21.11 5.36 7.02
CA SER A 196 -21.82 4.59 5.97
C SER A 196 -20.98 4.32 4.72
N SER A 197 -19.92 5.10 4.50
CA SER A 197 -18.93 4.94 3.44
C SER A 197 -17.62 4.31 3.92
N GLY A 198 -17.48 4.09 5.23
CA GLY A 198 -16.30 3.51 5.84
C GLY A 198 -16.14 2.02 5.63
N ILE A 199 -14.98 1.51 6.03
CA ILE A 199 -14.65 0.09 5.94
C ILE A 199 -15.59 -0.80 6.77
N GLY A 200 -16.07 -0.32 7.92
CA GLY A 200 -17.02 -1.03 8.77
C GLY A 200 -18.35 -1.28 8.09
N ALA A 201 -18.92 -0.25 7.45
CA ALA A 201 -20.16 -0.40 6.68
C ALA A 201 -20.00 -1.35 5.48
N MET A 202 -18.84 -1.38 4.84
CA MET A 202 -18.55 -2.31 3.74
C MET A 202 -18.48 -3.77 4.24
N MET A 203 -17.82 -4.01 5.37
CA MET A 203 -17.81 -5.34 6.02
C MET A 203 -19.22 -5.76 6.46
N GLU A 204 -20.02 -4.83 6.97
CA GLU A 204 -21.41 -5.12 7.35
C GLU A 204 -22.25 -5.52 6.13
N ARG A 205 -22.10 -4.81 4.99
CA ARG A 205 -22.77 -5.17 3.73
C ARG A 205 -22.38 -6.58 3.26
N LEU A 206 -21.11 -6.96 3.39
CA LEU A 206 -20.67 -8.33 3.11
C LEU A 206 -21.38 -9.35 4.00
N MET A 207 -21.45 -9.11 5.31
CA MET A 207 -22.11 -10.01 6.24
C MET A 207 -23.62 -10.09 6.02
N GLN A 208 -24.26 -8.98 5.67
CA GLN A 208 -25.68 -8.95 5.30
C GLN A 208 -25.94 -9.70 3.99
N LEU A 209 -25.06 -9.58 2.99
CA LEU A 209 -25.13 -10.36 1.75
C LEU A 209 -24.98 -11.86 2.02
N LEU A 210 -23.99 -12.24 2.84
CA LEU A 210 -23.80 -13.62 3.27
C LEU A 210 -25.04 -14.16 3.99
N ARG A 211 -25.59 -13.40 4.94
CA ARG A 211 -26.79 -13.81 5.69
C ARG A 211 -27.99 -14.05 4.79
N ARG A 212 -28.21 -13.19 3.79
CA ARG A 212 -29.34 -13.32 2.86
C ARG A 212 -29.22 -14.53 1.94
N ARG A 213 -28.00 -14.89 1.53
CA ARG A 213 -27.77 -15.97 0.55
C ARG A 213 -27.38 -17.31 1.18
N ASP A 214 -26.74 -17.31 2.34
CA ASP A 214 -26.35 -18.50 3.10
C ASP A 214 -26.37 -18.21 4.61
N ASP A 215 -27.59 -18.15 5.18
CA ASP A 215 -27.81 -17.92 6.62
C ASP A 215 -27.15 -19.00 7.49
N ARG A 216 -26.99 -20.22 6.95
CA ARG A 216 -26.34 -21.34 7.65
C ARG A 216 -24.85 -21.07 7.86
N LEU A 217 -24.13 -20.67 6.81
CA LEU A 217 -22.72 -20.30 6.92
C LEU A 217 -22.55 -19.04 7.80
N TYR A 218 -23.42 -18.03 7.62
CA TYR A 218 -23.42 -16.84 8.47
C TYR A 218 -23.58 -17.20 9.96
N GLY A 219 -24.58 -18.01 10.30
CA GLY A 219 -24.85 -18.45 11.66
C GLY A 219 -23.70 -19.25 12.26
N HIS A 220 -23.08 -20.12 11.46
CA HIS A 220 -21.91 -20.91 11.89
C HIS A 220 -20.71 -20.03 12.23
N LEU A 221 -20.33 -19.09 11.34
CA LEU A 221 -19.23 -18.15 11.60
C LEU A 221 -19.51 -17.29 12.84
N LYS A 222 -20.76 -16.83 13.02
CA LYS A 222 -21.18 -16.07 14.19
C LYS A 222 -21.10 -16.88 15.48
N GLN A 223 -21.51 -18.15 15.46
CA GLN A 223 -21.42 -19.05 16.61
C GLN A 223 -19.96 -19.31 17.00
N LEU A 224 -19.06 -19.42 16.02
CA LEU A 224 -17.63 -19.55 16.23
C LEU A 224 -16.94 -18.23 16.60
N GLN A 225 -17.66 -17.10 16.65
CA GLN A 225 -17.10 -15.76 16.89
C GLN A 225 -16.04 -15.36 15.85
N VAL A 226 -16.19 -15.83 14.61
CA VAL A 226 -15.36 -15.43 13.47
C VAL A 226 -15.89 -14.08 12.95
N GLU A 227 -15.38 -13.01 13.52
CA GLU A 227 -15.75 -11.64 13.13
C GLU A 227 -15.14 -11.26 11.76
N PRO A 228 -15.88 -10.52 10.90
CA PRO A 228 -15.42 -10.10 9.57
C PRO A 228 -14.13 -9.30 9.59
N GLN A 229 -13.87 -8.58 10.69
CA GLN A 229 -12.69 -7.73 10.87
C GLN A 229 -11.37 -8.51 10.76
N TYR A 230 -11.38 -9.80 11.11
CA TYR A 230 -10.18 -10.63 11.12
C TYR A 230 -9.71 -11.08 9.73
N TYR A 231 -10.57 -10.98 8.71
CA TYR A 231 -10.26 -11.43 7.35
C TYR A 231 -10.65 -10.40 6.28
N SER A 232 -11.90 -9.91 6.30
CA SER A 232 -12.45 -9.08 5.23
C SER A 232 -11.99 -7.62 5.27
N PHE A 233 -11.45 -7.14 6.40
CA PHE A 233 -10.89 -5.79 6.50
C PHE A 233 -9.79 -5.58 5.45
N ARG A 234 -8.82 -6.50 5.39
CA ARG A 234 -7.72 -6.46 4.41
C ARG A 234 -8.25 -6.61 2.98
N TRP A 235 -9.17 -7.55 2.77
CA TRP A 235 -9.77 -7.82 1.47
C TRP A 235 -10.39 -6.57 0.84
N ILE A 236 -11.18 -5.85 1.63
CA ILE A 236 -11.93 -4.69 1.16
C ILE A 236 -11.03 -3.45 1.09
N MET A 237 -10.25 -3.18 2.15
CA MET A 237 -9.40 -1.99 2.23
C MET A 237 -8.34 -1.97 1.11
N LEU A 238 -7.79 -3.14 0.75
CA LEU A 238 -6.74 -3.27 -0.26
C LEU A 238 -7.26 -3.73 -1.62
N LEU A 239 -8.58 -3.78 -1.82
CA LEU A 239 -9.19 -4.25 -3.08
C LEU A 239 -8.61 -5.61 -3.53
N LEU A 240 -8.42 -6.52 -2.57
CA LEU A 240 -7.88 -7.88 -2.73
C LEU A 240 -6.42 -7.97 -3.22
N SER A 241 -5.67 -6.87 -3.27
CA SER A 241 -4.31 -6.87 -3.86
C SER A 241 -3.26 -7.70 -3.11
N GLN A 242 -3.49 -8.01 -1.84
CA GLN A 242 -2.64 -8.92 -1.04
C GLN A 242 -3.20 -10.36 -0.95
N ASP A 243 -4.37 -10.62 -1.53
CA ASP A 243 -5.03 -11.93 -1.46
C ASP A 243 -4.87 -12.76 -2.74
N PHE A 244 -4.48 -12.10 -3.82
CA PHE A 244 -4.28 -12.70 -5.13
C PHE A 244 -2.94 -12.27 -5.72
N PRO A 245 -2.32 -13.09 -6.56
CA PRO A 245 -1.12 -12.69 -7.29
C PRO A 245 -1.46 -11.53 -8.25
N LEU A 246 -0.46 -10.72 -8.61
CA LEU A 246 -0.69 -9.49 -9.38
C LEU A 246 -1.52 -9.69 -10.68
N PRO A 247 -1.28 -10.71 -11.53
CA PRO A 247 -2.11 -10.91 -12.73
C PRO A 247 -3.60 -11.08 -12.43
N ASP A 248 -3.91 -11.78 -11.35
CA ASP A 248 -5.26 -12.03 -10.87
C ASP A 248 -5.89 -10.77 -10.28
N VAL A 249 -5.10 -9.98 -9.55
CA VAL A 249 -5.53 -8.65 -9.05
C VAL A 249 -5.91 -7.75 -10.22
N LEU A 250 -5.10 -7.69 -11.28
CA LEU A 250 -5.42 -6.90 -12.48
C LEU A 250 -6.74 -7.37 -13.10
N ARG A 251 -6.96 -8.68 -13.22
CA ARG A 251 -8.20 -9.23 -13.76
C ARG A 251 -9.43 -8.91 -12.90
N ILE A 252 -9.28 -8.93 -11.57
CA ILE A 252 -10.33 -8.49 -10.63
C ILE A 252 -10.61 -7.00 -10.83
N TRP A 253 -9.57 -6.18 -10.92
CA TRP A 253 -9.68 -4.72 -11.06
C TRP A 253 -10.30 -4.31 -12.39
N ASP A 254 -10.00 -5.01 -13.49
CA ASP A 254 -10.68 -4.81 -14.78
C ASP A 254 -12.19 -4.93 -14.63
N SER A 255 -12.65 -6.00 -13.95
CA SER A 255 -14.08 -6.20 -13.69
C SER A 255 -14.65 -5.15 -12.74
N LEU A 256 -13.90 -4.80 -11.71
CA LEU A 256 -14.30 -3.82 -10.71
C LEU A 256 -14.50 -2.43 -11.32
N PHE A 257 -13.61 -2.03 -12.23
CA PHE A 257 -13.65 -0.71 -12.86
C PHE A 257 -14.60 -0.65 -14.04
N ALA A 258 -14.88 -1.78 -14.70
CA ALA A 258 -15.92 -1.90 -15.71
C ALA A 258 -17.35 -1.92 -15.13
N ASP A 259 -17.53 -2.42 -13.90
CA ASP A 259 -18.84 -2.48 -13.25
C ASP A 259 -19.28 -1.08 -12.76
N PRO A 260 -20.51 -0.63 -13.09
CA PRO A 260 -21.00 0.69 -12.70
C PRO A 260 -21.20 0.86 -11.19
N ARG A 261 -21.31 -0.24 -10.43
CA ARG A 261 -21.46 -0.27 -8.97
C ARG A 261 -20.11 -0.40 -8.23
N ARG A 262 -18.99 -0.53 -8.96
CA ARG A 262 -17.59 -0.54 -8.47
C ARG A 262 -17.42 -1.30 -7.15
N PHE A 263 -17.16 -0.62 -6.04
CA PHE A 263 -16.89 -1.25 -4.74
C PHE A 263 -18.07 -2.01 -4.14
N THR A 264 -19.29 -1.80 -4.62
CA THR A 264 -20.40 -2.71 -4.28
C THR A 264 -20.19 -4.07 -4.95
N PHE A 265 -19.68 -4.12 -6.17
CA PHE A 265 -19.32 -5.37 -6.84
C PHE A 265 -18.18 -6.11 -6.11
N LEU A 266 -17.22 -5.38 -5.53
CA LEU A 266 -16.18 -5.97 -4.66
C LEU A 266 -16.80 -6.82 -3.53
N ILE A 267 -17.91 -6.37 -2.93
CA ILE A 267 -18.61 -7.13 -1.88
C ILE A 267 -19.14 -8.47 -2.41
N TYR A 268 -19.61 -8.52 -3.65
CA TYR A 268 -20.04 -9.77 -4.29
C TYR A 268 -18.86 -10.70 -4.57
N ILE A 269 -17.68 -10.17 -4.92
CA ILE A 269 -16.45 -10.96 -5.06
C ILE A 269 -16.05 -11.55 -3.71
N CYS A 270 -16.01 -10.75 -2.64
CA CYS A 270 -15.75 -11.23 -1.28
C CYS A 270 -16.77 -12.29 -0.82
N TYR A 271 -18.05 -12.14 -1.18
CA TYR A 271 -19.06 -13.17 -0.93
C TYR A 271 -18.77 -14.46 -1.71
N ALA A 272 -18.41 -14.35 -2.99
CA ALA A 272 -18.06 -15.51 -3.81
C ALA A 272 -16.85 -16.26 -3.20
N MET A 273 -15.88 -15.54 -2.62
CA MET A 273 -14.74 -16.13 -1.92
C MET A 273 -15.21 -16.98 -0.72
N LEU A 274 -16.11 -16.45 0.11
CA LEU A 274 -16.70 -17.19 1.23
C LEU A 274 -17.50 -18.40 0.77
N SER A 275 -18.29 -18.23 -0.31
CA SER A 275 -19.11 -19.30 -0.87
C SER A 275 -18.25 -20.46 -1.39
N LYS A 276 -17.12 -20.18 -2.05
CA LYS A 276 -16.18 -21.22 -2.50
C LYS A 276 -15.52 -21.97 -1.36
N LEU A 277 -15.31 -21.32 -0.22
CA LEU A 277 -14.73 -21.94 0.97
C LEU A 277 -15.77 -22.58 1.91
N ARG A 278 -17.05 -22.45 1.59
CA ARG A 278 -18.18 -22.83 2.45
C ARG A 278 -18.01 -24.19 3.11
N ASP A 279 -17.78 -25.24 2.34
CA ASP A 279 -17.76 -26.61 2.88
C ASP A 279 -16.60 -26.81 3.86
N LYS A 280 -15.45 -26.20 3.59
CA LYS A 280 -14.29 -26.21 4.50
C LYS A 280 -14.59 -25.40 5.76
N LEU A 281 -15.21 -24.23 5.62
CA LEU A 281 -15.57 -23.36 6.75
C LEU A 281 -16.59 -24.03 7.68
N MET A 282 -17.55 -24.77 7.13
CA MET A 282 -18.58 -25.48 7.90
C MET A 282 -18.01 -26.66 8.71
N MET A 283 -16.88 -27.22 8.29
CA MET A 283 -16.20 -28.32 8.99
C MET A 283 -15.11 -27.84 9.96
N GLY A 284 -14.59 -26.62 9.77
CA GLY A 284 -13.49 -26.07 10.53
C GLY A 284 -13.91 -25.46 11.87
N ASP A 285 -12.94 -25.35 12.78
CA ASP A 285 -13.06 -24.60 14.03
C ASP A 285 -12.56 -23.16 13.87
N PHE A 286 -12.64 -22.35 14.93
CA PHE A 286 -12.25 -20.94 14.88
C PHE A 286 -10.81 -20.73 14.33
N PRO A 287 -9.75 -21.37 14.87
CA PRO A 287 -8.39 -21.16 14.37
C PRO A 287 -8.20 -21.60 12.92
N SER A 288 -8.79 -22.74 12.52
CA SER A 288 -8.67 -23.25 11.16
C SER A 288 -9.37 -22.33 10.15
N ASN A 289 -10.56 -21.82 10.50
CA ASN A 289 -11.32 -20.92 9.65
C ASN A 289 -10.63 -19.57 9.50
N ILE A 290 -10.09 -18.99 10.57
CA ILE A 290 -9.31 -17.74 10.48
C ILE A 290 -8.08 -17.95 9.60
N LYS A 291 -7.33 -19.04 9.78
CA LYS A 291 -6.16 -19.33 8.97
C LYS A 291 -6.51 -19.49 7.49
N LEU A 292 -7.61 -20.19 7.19
CA LEU A 292 -8.09 -20.41 5.83
C LEU A 292 -8.53 -19.11 5.16
N LEU A 293 -9.23 -18.23 5.89
CA LEU A 293 -9.68 -16.94 5.37
C LEU A 293 -8.52 -15.95 5.20
N GLN A 294 -7.52 -15.99 6.08
CA GLN A 294 -6.34 -15.12 5.95
C GLN A 294 -5.35 -15.57 4.88
N ASN A 295 -5.35 -16.86 4.54
CA ASN A 295 -4.50 -17.47 3.51
C ASN A 295 -5.40 -18.15 2.48
N PHE A 296 -6.01 -17.32 1.63
CA PHE A 296 -6.94 -17.79 0.61
C PHE A 296 -6.22 -18.75 -0.36
N PRO A 297 -6.79 -19.92 -0.67
CA PRO A 297 -6.16 -20.86 -1.58
C PRO A 297 -6.21 -20.34 -3.02
N ASP A 298 -5.23 -20.74 -3.83
CA ASP A 298 -5.22 -20.46 -5.27
C ASP A 298 -6.50 -21.00 -5.92
N MET A 299 -7.21 -20.14 -6.64
CA MET A 299 -8.45 -20.48 -7.35
C MET A 299 -8.56 -19.70 -8.65
N ASP A 300 -9.40 -20.20 -9.56
CA ASP A 300 -9.70 -19.50 -10.80
C ASP A 300 -10.51 -18.23 -10.53
N VAL A 301 -9.85 -17.09 -10.70
CA VAL A 301 -10.45 -15.76 -10.56
C VAL A 301 -11.60 -15.52 -11.54
N SER A 302 -11.55 -16.11 -12.74
CA SER A 302 -12.63 -15.97 -13.71
C SER A 302 -13.92 -16.62 -13.21
N GLU A 303 -13.80 -17.79 -12.58
CA GLU A 303 -14.94 -18.46 -11.96
C GLU A 303 -15.49 -17.65 -10.77
N LEU A 304 -14.59 -17.09 -9.95
CA LEU A 304 -14.95 -16.24 -8.82
C LEU A 304 -15.74 -14.99 -9.27
N ILE A 305 -15.25 -14.29 -10.29
CA ILE A 305 -15.89 -13.11 -10.87
C ILE A 305 -17.24 -13.48 -11.49
N SER A 306 -17.32 -14.61 -12.20
CA SER A 306 -18.57 -15.08 -12.81
C SER A 306 -19.63 -15.38 -11.74
N GLN A 307 -19.24 -16.02 -10.63
CA GLN A 307 -20.14 -16.28 -9.52
C GLN A 307 -20.61 -14.98 -8.85
N ALA A 308 -19.69 -14.03 -8.63
CA ALA A 308 -20.01 -12.72 -8.10
C ALA A 308 -21.02 -11.99 -8.99
N LEU A 309 -20.83 -12.00 -10.31
CA LEU A 309 -21.72 -11.37 -11.28
C LEU A 309 -23.11 -11.99 -11.29
N SER A 310 -23.23 -13.33 -11.24
CA SER A 310 -24.53 -14.01 -11.15
C SER A 310 -25.30 -13.57 -9.90
N ALA A 311 -24.65 -13.58 -8.74
CA ALA A 311 -25.27 -13.14 -7.49
C ALA A 311 -25.69 -11.65 -7.54
N GLN A 312 -24.88 -10.81 -8.17
CA GLN A 312 -25.14 -9.38 -8.32
C GLN A 312 -26.32 -9.09 -9.27
N GLN A 313 -26.53 -9.92 -10.29
CA GLN A 313 -27.64 -9.84 -11.25
C GLN A 313 -28.95 -10.36 -10.65
N GLU A 314 -28.91 -11.48 -9.95
CA GLU A 314 -30.08 -12.04 -9.26
C GLU A 314 -30.66 -11.06 -8.22
N ASP A 315 -29.79 -10.44 -7.41
CA ASP A 315 -30.23 -9.41 -6.45
C ASP A 315 -30.86 -8.20 -7.15
N LEU A 316 -30.33 -7.81 -8.31
CA LEU A 316 -30.87 -6.70 -9.08
C LEU A 316 -32.26 -7.04 -9.63
N MET A 317 -32.47 -8.25 -10.14
CA MET A 317 -33.77 -8.71 -10.63
C MET A 317 -34.81 -8.73 -9.50
N LEU A 318 -34.45 -9.22 -8.31
CA LEU A 318 -35.34 -9.25 -7.14
C LEU A 318 -35.70 -7.84 -6.63
N SER A 319 -34.85 -6.84 -6.87
CA SER A 319 -35.15 -5.45 -6.48
C SER A 319 -36.10 -4.73 -7.45
N LEU A 320 -36.31 -5.28 -8.64
CA LEU A 320 -37.18 -4.74 -9.70
C LEU A 320 -38.56 -5.42 -9.77
N SER A 321 -38.75 -6.54 -9.06
CA SER A 321 -39.99 -7.31 -8.95
C SER A 321 -40.80 -6.94 -7.72
#